data_AF-A0A6C0HK80-F1
#
_entry.id   AF-A0A6C0HK80-F1
#
_cell.length_a   1.000
_cell.length_b   1.000
_cell.length_c   1.000
_cell.angle_alpha   90.00
_cell.angle_beta   90.00
_cell.angle_gamma   90.00
#
_symmetry.space_group_name_H-M   'P 1'
#
loop_
_entity.id
_entity.type
_entity.pdbx_description
1 polymer ?
#
loop_
_entity_poly.entity_id
_entity_poly.type
_entity_poly.pdbx_seq_one_letter_code
_entity_poly.pdbx_strand_id
1 'polypeptide(L)'
;MSDSSSQKAPAPPAFGIDVADLVKRLIKYALEGLAVAVACYLLPGKKLQVNEIGTIALTALAVFAILDIYAPSVGSSARTGAGFGIGANLVGFPARL
;
A
#
# COMPACT_ATOMS: atom_id res chain seq x y z
N MET A 1 15.45 -25.45 44.70
CA MET A 1 14.60 -25.93 43.58
C MET A 1 14.19 -24.71 42.77
N SER A 2 14.93 -24.25 41.76
CA SER A 2 15.12 -24.82 40.41
C SER A 2 13.84 -24.87 39.55
N ASP A 3 13.25 -23.71 39.28
CA ASP A 3 12.41 -23.50 38.09
C ASP A 3 13.20 -22.66 37.08
N SER A 4 14.20 -23.29 36.46
CA SER A 4 14.71 -22.88 35.16
C SER A 4 13.68 -23.27 34.11
N SER A 5 12.58 -22.52 34.05
CA SER A 5 11.66 -22.56 32.91
C SER A 5 12.38 -21.97 31.71
N SER A 6 13.08 -22.86 31.01
CA SER A 6 13.67 -22.74 29.68
C SER A 6 13.00 -21.66 28.83
N GLN A 7 13.53 -20.44 28.91
CA GLN A 7 13.19 -19.36 28.00
C GLN A 7 13.77 -19.75 26.64
N LYS A 8 12.93 -20.36 25.80
CA LYS A 8 13.23 -20.61 24.39
C LYS A 8 13.63 -19.27 23.78
N ALA A 9 14.92 -19.11 23.49
CA ALA A 9 15.45 -17.94 22.82
C ALA A 9 14.58 -17.65 21.57
N PRO A 10 14.18 -16.40 21.31
CA PRO A 10 13.51 -16.06 20.06
C PRO A 10 14.43 -16.51 18.92
N ALA A 11 13.88 -17.35 18.03
CA ALA A 11 14.63 -17.81 16.87
C ALA A 11 15.20 -16.59 16.13
N PRO A 12 16.47 -16.60 15.73
CA PRO A 12 17.07 -15.50 14.99
C PRO A 12 16.21 -15.21 13.75
N PRO A 13 16.02 -13.92 13.37
CA PRO A 13 15.30 -13.60 12.16
C PRO A 13 16.02 -14.27 10.99
N ALA A 14 15.40 -15.31 10.43
CA ALA A 14 15.92 -16.01 9.28
C ALA A 14 15.90 -15.01 8.12
N PHE A 15 17.08 -14.50 7.76
CA PHE A 15 17.29 -13.59 6.62
C PHE A 15 17.22 -14.39 5.32
N GLY A 16 16.11 -15.10 5.11
CA GLY A 16 15.80 -15.82 3.89
C GLY A 16 14.67 -15.08 3.18
N ILE A 17 14.81 -14.91 1.87
CA ILE A 17 13.68 -14.51 1.03
C ILE A 17 12.65 -15.65 1.13
N ASP A 18 11.63 -15.46 1.96
CA ASP A 18 10.51 -16.38 2.00
C ASP A 18 9.67 -16.13 0.73
N VAL A 19 9.82 -17.03 -0.24
CA VAL A 19 9.12 -16.98 -1.53
C VAL A 19 7.60 -16.94 -1.30
N ALA A 20 7.09 -17.59 -0.24
CA ALA A 20 5.68 -17.52 0.09
C ALA A 20 5.24 -16.11 0.49
N ASP A 21 6.07 -15.38 1.24
CA ASP A 21 5.78 -13.99 1.62
C ASP A 21 5.94 -13.03 0.44
N LEU A 22 6.91 -13.27 -0.45
CA LEU A 22 7.04 -12.52 -1.69
C LEU A 22 5.80 -12.68 -2.59
N VAL A 23 5.30 -13.91 -2.74
CA VAL A 23 4.08 -14.19 -3.52
C VAL A 23 2.85 -13.54 -2.89
N LYS A 24 2.69 -13.61 -1.56
CA LYS A 24 1.60 -12.91 -0.86
C LYS A 24 1.65 -11.41 -1.10
N ARG A 25 2.84 -10.80 -1.03
CA ARG A 25 3.05 -9.37 -1.31
C ARG A 25 2.72 -9.04 -2.76
N LEU A 26 3.17 -9.84 -3.72
CA LEU A 26 2.88 -9.66 -5.13
C LEU A 26 1.37 -9.66 -5.41
N ILE A 27 0.65 -10.65 -4.86
CA ILE A 27 -0.81 -10.74 -5.00
C ILE A 27 -1.48 -9.51 -4.37
N LYS A 28 -1.03 -9.10 -3.17
CA LYS A 28 -1.55 -7.90 -2.50
C LYS A 28 -1.44 -6.65 -3.38
N TYR A 29 -0.25 -6.36 -3.92
CA TYR A 29 -0.06 -5.15 -4.73
C TYR A 29 -0.78 -5.23 -6.08
N ALA A 30 -0.95 -6.44 -6.65
CA ALA A 30 -1.79 -6.65 -7.83
C ALA A 30 -3.26 -6.29 -7.56
N LEU A 31 -3.80 -6.70 -6.41
CA LEU A 31 -5.17 -6.34 -6.01
C LEU A 31 -5.31 -4.84 -5.73
N GLU A 32 -4.31 -4.22 -5.09
CA GLU A 32 -4.29 -2.77 -4.85
C GLU A 32 -4.23 -1.98 -6.17
N GLY A 33 -3.40 -2.40 -7.13
CA GLY A 33 -3.35 -1.79 -8.46
C GLY A 33 -4.66 -1.96 -9.24
N LEU A 34 -5.33 -3.11 -9.10
CA LEU A 34 -6.65 -3.35 -9.69
C LEU A 34 -7.73 -2.44 -9.07
N ALA A 35 -7.67 -2.19 -7.76
CA ALA A 35 -8.57 -1.23 -7.11
C ALA A 35 -8.41 0.19 -7.68
N VAL A 36 -7.18 0.61 -7.98
CA VAL A 36 -6.91 1.90 -8.66
C VAL A 36 -7.49 1.92 -10.08
N ALA A 37 -7.38 0.82 -10.82
CA ALA A 37 -7.98 0.70 -12.15
C ALA A 37 -9.50 0.89 -12.12
N VAL A 38 -10.17 0.28 -11.14
CA VAL A 38 -11.61 0.43 -10.92
C VAL A 38 -11.96 1.88 -10.55
N ALA A 39 -11.17 2.52 -9.70
CA ALA A 39 -11.37 3.94 -9.37
C ALA A 39 -11.26 4.84 -10.61
N CYS A 40 -10.29 4.59 -11.49
CA CYS A 40 -10.15 5.30 -12.77
C CYS A 40 -11.32 5.05 -13.73
N TYR A 41 -11.90 3.85 -13.70
CA TYR A 41 -13.08 3.53 -14.51
C TYR A 41 -14.35 4.24 -14.02
N LEU A 42 -14.50 4.39 -12.70
CA LEU A 42 -15.66 5.05 -12.07
C LEU A 42 -15.56 6.58 -12.04
N LEU A 43 -14.40 7.15 -12.36
CA LEU A 43 -14.13 8.58 -12.27
C LEU A 43 -15.06 9.37 -13.22
N PRO A 44 -15.90 10.29 -12.69
CA PRO A 44 -16.77 11.11 -13.53
C PRO A 44 -15.96 12.19 -14.25
N GLY A 45 -16.23 12.40 -15.54
CA GLY A 45 -15.57 13.43 -16.36
C GLY A 45 -14.91 12.85 -17.61
N LYS A 46 -13.60 13.09 -17.78
CA LYS A 46 -12.85 12.65 -18.98
C LYS A 46 -12.75 11.12 -18.97
N LYS A 47 -13.42 10.47 -19.93
CA LYS A 47 -13.30 9.03 -20.15
C LYS A 47 -11.87 8.70 -20.55
N LEU A 48 -11.16 8.00 -19.67
CA LEU A 48 -9.84 7.47 -19.95
C LEU A 48 -9.95 6.25 -20.86
N GLN A 49 -9.02 6.10 -21.79
CA GLN A 49 -8.93 4.89 -22.60
C GLN A 49 -8.47 3.71 -21.73
N VAL A 50 -8.89 2.50 -22.07
CA VAL A 50 -8.50 1.28 -21.35
C VAL A 50 -6.98 1.13 -21.25
N ASN A 51 -6.25 1.57 -22.30
CA ASN A 51 -4.78 1.60 -22.30
C ASN A 51 -4.19 2.56 -21.25
N GLU A 52 -4.81 3.73 -21.06
CA GLU A 52 -4.38 4.70 -20.05
C GLU A 52 -4.64 4.15 -18.64
N ILE A 53 -5.81 3.54 -18.42
CA ILE A 53 -6.17 2.91 -17.14
C ILE A 53 -5.18 1.79 -16.80
N GLY A 54 -4.85 0.93 -17.78
CA GLY A 54 -3.85 -0.13 -17.59
C GLY A 54 -2.47 0.41 -17.21
N THR A 55 -2.05 1.51 -17.82
CA THR A 55 -0.76 2.17 -17.52
C THR A 55 -0.76 2.76 -16.10
N ILE A 56 -1.85 3.42 -15.70
CA ILE A 56 -2.03 3.98 -14.36
C ILE A 56 -2.01 2.86 -13.30
N ALA A 57 -2.75 1.77 -13.53
CA ALA A 57 -2.82 0.63 -12.61
C ALA A 57 -1.46 -0.04 -12.42
N LEU A 58 -0.72 -0.25 -13.51
CA LEU A 58 0.64 -0.82 -13.46
C LEU A 58 1.61 0.09 -12.70
N THR A 59 1.53 1.39 -12.96
CA THR A 59 2.37 2.39 -12.27
C THR A 59 2.03 2.43 -10.78
N ALA A 60 0.75 2.42 -10.42
CA ALA A 60 0.29 2.43 -9.03
C ALA A 60 0.75 1.17 -8.28
N LEU A 61 0.63 -0.02 -8.90
CA LEU A 61 1.16 -1.27 -8.36
C LEU A 61 2.66 -1.16 -8.07
N ALA A 62 3.44 -0.67 -9.03
CA ALA A 62 4.89 -0.50 -8.86
C ALA A 62 5.22 0.45 -7.70
N VAL A 63 4.51 1.59 -7.61
CA VAL A 63 4.71 2.56 -6.53
C VAL A 63 4.32 1.98 -5.17
N PHE A 64 3.18 1.32 -5.04
CA PHE A 64 2.75 0.69 -3.79
C PHE A 64 3.68 -0.44 -3.36
N ALA A 65 4.16 -1.26 -4.31
CA ALA A 65 5.16 -2.28 -4.03
C ALA A 65 6.48 -1.69 -3.51
N ILE A 66 6.97 -0.60 -4.12
CA ILE A 66 8.19 0.07 -3.68
C ILE A 66 8.01 0.66 -2.28
N LEU A 67 6.93 1.41 -2.06
CA LEU A 67 6.66 2.05 -0.78
C LEU A 67 6.48 1.03 0.34
N ASP A 68 5.84 -0.10 0.09
CA ASP A 68 5.56 -1.07 1.15
C ASP A 68 6.75 -2.01 1.45
N ILE A 69 7.64 -2.23 0.48
CA ILE A 69 8.83 -3.08 0.68
C ILE A 69 10.02 -2.26 1.16
N TYR A 70 10.28 -1.10 0.55
CA TYR A 70 11.53 -0.36 0.75
C TYR A 70 11.36 0.90 1.60
N ALA A 71 10.18 1.51 1.65
CA ALA A 71 9.95 2.77 2.36
C ALA A 71 8.63 2.79 3.14
N PRO A 72 8.41 1.86 4.09
CA PRO A 72 7.11 1.67 4.74
C PRO A 72 6.63 2.90 5.52
N SER A 73 7.55 3.68 6.10
CA SER A 73 7.24 4.95 6.76
C SER A 73 6.70 6.00 5.78
N VAL A 74 7.25 6.04 4.57
CA VAL A 74 6.79 6.93 3.48
C VAL A 74 5.46 6.44 2.94
N GLY A 75 5.29 5.13 2.72
CA GLY A 75 4.04 4.54 2.24
C GLY A 75 2.84 4.81 3.16
N SER A 76 3.03 4.66 4.47
CA SER A 76 2.00 4.96 5.48
C SER A 76 1.65 6.45 5.52
N SER A 77 2.67 7.31 5.49
CA SER A 77 2.48 8.77 5.54
C SER A 77 1.84 9.32 4.26
N ALA A 78 2.23 8.81 3.09
CA ALA A 78 1.69 9.23 1.80
C ALA A 78 0.20 8.91 1.66
N ARG A 79 -0.21 7.69 2.04
CA ARG A 79 -1.63 7.29 2.02
C ARG A 79 -2.48 8.11 2.98
N THR A 80 -1.97 8.34 4.19
CA THR A 80 -2.66 9.15 5.20
C THR A 80 -2.77 10.62 4.77
N GLY A 81 -1.68 11.20 4.27
CA GLY A 81 -1.65 12.59 3.80
C GLY A 81 -2.55 12.82 2.58
N ALA A 82 -2.55 11.91 1.61
CA ALA A 82 -3.43 11.99 0.44
C ALA A 82 -4.91 11.81 0.82
N GLY A 83 -5.23 10.83 1.67
CA GLY A 83 -6.59 10.59 2.14
C GLY A 83 -7.11 11.76 2.97
N PHE A 84 -6.28 12.31 3.86
CA PHE A 84 -6.59 13.52 4.60
C PHE A 84 -6.76 14.72 3.67
N GLY A 85 -5.85 14.94 2.72
CA GLY A 85 -5.93 16.07 1.80
C GLY A 85 -7.21 16.07 0.95
N ILE A 86 -7.56 14.90 0.38
CA ILE A 86 -8.80 14.73 -0.37
C ILE A 86 -10.02 14.92 0.55
N GLY A 87 -10.05 14.26 1.71
CA GLY A 87 -11.17 14.35 2.66
C GLY A 87 -11.36 15.74 3.26
N ALA A 88 -10.28 16.40 3.64
CA ALA A 88 -10.26 17.78 4.12
C ALA A 88 -10.85 18.74 3.09
N ASN A 89 -10.45 18.60 1.81
CA ASN A 89 -10.99 19.42 0.73
C ASN A 89 -12.50 19.19 0.53
N LEU A 90 -13.00 17.97 0.72
CA LEU A 90 -14.44 17.66 0.61
C LEU A 90 -15.28 18.30 1.73
N VAL A 91 -14.71 18.49 2.92
CA VAL A 91 -15.41 19.13 4.06
C VAL A 91 -15.07 20.62 4.24
N GLY A 92 -14.25 21.18 3.34
CA GLY A 92 -13.84 22.59 3.40
C GLY A 92 -12.79 22.92 4.47
N PHE A 93 -11.98 21.95 4.90
CA PHE A 93 -10.86 22.15 5.81
C PHE A 93 -9.57 22.52 5.06
N PRO A 94 -8.72 23.44 5.57
CA PRO A 94 -8.94 24.31 6.73
C PRO A 94 -9.82 25.49 6.29
N ALA A 95 -11.02 25.58 6.87
CA ALA A 95 -11.89 26.71 6.64
C ALA A 95 -11.14 27.97 7.11
N ARG A 96 -10.83 28.86 6.16
CA ARG A 96 -10.32 30.18 6.50
C ARG A 96 -11.50 31.01 7.01
N LEU A 97 -11.42 31.42 8.28
CA LEU A 97 -11.92 32.74 8.67
C LEU A 97 -11.12 33.82 7.94
#